data_AF-I0EMY2-F1
#
_entry.id   AF-I0EMY2-F1
#
_cell.length_a   1.000
_cell.length_b   1.000
_cell.length_c   1.000
_cell.angle_alpha   90.00
_cell.angle_beta   90.00
_cell.angle_gamma   90.00
#
_symmetry.space_group_name_H-M   'P 1'
#
loop_
_entity.id
_entity.type
_entity.pdbx_description
1 polymer ?
#
loop_
_entity_poly.entity_id
_entity_poly.type
_entity_poly.pdbx_seq_one_letter_code
_entity_poly.pdbx_strand_id
1 'polypeptide(L)'
;MFSSILTILNRCITNTFIFSFSLLVLFGFLRILFVLYGVFMEQISFSSSDFLLTLLNGLKYDARSSAFLVSVYFPLSFILAISKNKHALILRRSLAQILLILCVIIGLSNIGFYFIFHSAFNAKLFLLKDESFTTILSMGFLEFHLAYYLVALILIGAIVYFSYLKILVIEERLMTKVSYFVAHKIGGGGETHS
;
A
#
# COMPACT_ATOMS: atom_id res chain seq x y z
N MET A 1 -12.12 19.70 25.01
CA MET A 1 -12.43 19.39 23.60
C MET A 1 -11.18 19.39 22.70
N PHE A 2 -10.32 20.41 22.79
CA PHE A 2 -9.08 20.53 22.00
C PHE A 2 -8.09 19.34 22.14
N SER A 3 -7.88 18.86 23.38
CA SER A 3 -7.02 17.70 23.66
C SER A 3 -7.48 16.41 22.96
N SER A 4 -8.82 16.22 22.81
CA SER A 4 -9.37 15.06 22.12
C SER A 4 -9.12 15.11 20.61
N ILE A 5 -9.20 16.29 20.00
CA ILE A 5 -8.98 16.47 18.55
C ILE A 5 -7.50 16.28 18.21
N LEU A 6 -6.59 16.83 19.02
CA LEU A 6 -5.15 16.67 18.83
C LEU A 6 -4.73 15.19 18.90
N THR A 7 -5.33 14.43 19.83
CA THR A 7 -5.08 12.98 19.97
C THR A 7 -5.56 12.21 18.74
N ILE A 8 -6.74 12.53 18.23
CA ILE A 8 -7.29 11.92 17.00
C ILE A 8 -6.41 12.24 15.79
N LEU A 9 -5.99 13.49 15.65
CA LEU A 9 -5.13 13.95 14.56
C LEU A 9 -3.77 13.22 14.58
N ASN A 10 -3.12 13.16 15.74
CA ASN A 10 -1.83 12.49 15.87
C ASN A 10 -1.93 10.99 15.53
N ARG A 11 -3.02 10.33 15.96
CA ARG A 11 -3.30 8.94 15.59
C ARG A 11 -3.51 8.80 14.08
N CYS A 12 -4.24 9.71 13.43
CA CYS A 12 -4.44 9.66 11.99
C CYS A 12 -3.13 9.84 11.23
N ILE A 13 -2.30 10.81 11.61
CA ILE A 13 -0.98 11.05 11.01
C ILE A 13 -0.10 9.79 11.11
N THR A 14 -0.02 9.20 12.30
CA THR A 14 0.76 7.98 12.55
C THR A 14 0.28 6.82 11.66
N ASN A 15 -1.03 6.60 11.58
CA ASN A 15 -1.61 5.55 10.74
C ASN A 15 -1.38 5.78 9.25
N THR A 16 -1.45 7.04 8.80
CA THR A 16 -1.16 7.42 7.42
C THR A 16 0.31 7.24 7.09
N PHE A 17 1.21 7.54 8.02
CA PHE A 17 2.64 7.29 7.84
C PHE A 17 2.94 5.79 7.70
N ILE A 18 2.36 4.96 8.58
CA ILE A 18 2.47 3.49 8.49
C ILE A 18 1.94 2.99 7.14
N PHE A 19 0.77 3.48 6.72
CA PHE A 19 0.18 3.11 5.43
C PHE A 19 1.05 3.54 4.24
N SER A 20 1.57 4.77 4.25
CA SER A 20 2.49 5.27 3.24
C SER A 20 3.77 4.43 3.15
N PHE A 21 4.32 4.04 4.30
CA PHE A 21 5.51 3.18 4.33
C PHE A 21 5.20 1.80 3.74
N SER A 22 4.06 1.21 4.10
CA SER A 22 3.61 -0.06 3.51
C SER A 22 3.42 0.02 1.99
N LEU A 23 2.89 1.13 1.48
CA LEU A 23 2.78 1.37 0.03
C LEU A 23 4.15 1.46 -0.65
N LEU A 24 5.10 2.17 -0.06
CA LEU A 24 6.46 2.27 -0.59
C LEU A 24 7.15 0.89 -0.67
N VAL A 25 7.00 0.08 0.37
CA VAL A 25 7.52 -1.28 0.39
C VAL A 25 6.84 -2.13 -0.70
N LEU A 26 5.51 -2.07 -0.79
CA LEU A 26 4.76 -2.81 -1.80
C LEU A 26 5.20 -2.43 -3.21
N PHE A 27 5.21 -1.13 -3.53
CA PHE A 27 5.61 -0.67 -4.85
C PHE A 27 7.08 -0.97 -5.17
N GLY A 28 7.97 -0.89 -4.18
CA GLY A 28 9.36 -1.30 -4.35
C GLY A 28 9.48 -2.76 -4.80
N PHE A 29 8.75 -3.68 -4.15
CA PHE A 29 8.72 -5.08 -4.56
C PHE A 29 8.06 -5.29 -5.94
N LEU A 30 6.91 -4.64 -6.19
CA LEU A 30 6.24 -4.68 -7.49
C LEU A 30 7.20 -4.23 -8.61
N ARG A 31 7.98 -3.18 -8.36
CA ARG A 31 8.95 -2.63 -9.32
C ARG A 31 10.12 -3.56 -9.54
N ILE A 32 10.69 -4.12 -8.49
CA ILE A 32 11.78 -5.11 -8.60
C ILE A 32 11.31 -6.30 -9.45
N LEU A 33 10.11 -6.82 -9.19
CA LEU A 33 9.54 -7.90 -9.98
C LEU A 33 9.34 -7.51 -11.45
N PHE A 34 8.84 -6.31 -11.72
CA PHE A 34 8.68 -5.80 -13.08
C PHE A 34 10.01 -5.73 -13.83
N VAL A 35 11.07 -5.19 -13.19
CA VAL A 35 12.38 -5.06 -13.83
C VAL A 35 13.05 -6.42 -14.01
N LEU A 36 13.01 -7.30 -13.00
CA LEU A 36 13.52 -8.67 -13.11
C LEU A 36 12.82 -9.45 -14.21
N TYR A 37 11.51 -9.25 -14.36
CA TYR A 37 10.75 -9.84 -15.45
C TYR A 37 11.18 -9.30 -16.83
N GLY A 38 11.32 -7.99 -16.97
CA GLY A 38 11.79 -7.38 -18.22
C GLY A 38 13.20 -7.83 -18.61
N VAL A 39 14.08 -8.04 -17.62
CA VAL A 39 15.39 -8.65 -17.83
C VAL A 39 15.29 -10.11 -18.30
N PHE A 40 14.45 -10.91 -17.63
CA PHE A 40 14.26 -12.33 -17.98
C PHE A 40 13.72 -12.51 -19.41
N MET A 41 12.88 -11.58 -19.86
CA MET A 41 12.33 -11.55 -21.21
C MET A 41 13.23 -10.84 -22.24
N GLU A 42 14.48 -10.52 -21.88
CA GLU A 42 15.46 -9.81 -22.74
C GLU A 42 14.99 -8.43 -23.25
N GLN A 43 13.95 -7.85 -22.63
CA GLN A 43 13.43 -6.51 -22.97
C GLN A 43 14.21 -5.39 -22.28
N ILE A 44 14.89 -5.72 -21.18
CA ILE A 44 15.75 -4.81 -20.42
C ILE A 44 17.16 -5.41 -20.39
N SER A 45 18.14 -4.59 -20.76
CA SER A 45 19.57 -4.93 -20.67
C SER A 45 19.95 -5.34 -19.24
N PHE A 46 20.75 -6.41 -19.11
CA PHE A 46 21.31 -6.84 -17.82
C PHE A 46 22.41 -5.90 -17.29
N SER A 47 22.77 -4.85 -18.03
CA SER A 47 23.69 -3.84 -17.53
C SER A 47 23.18 -3.25 -16.22
N SER A 48 24.02 -3.24 -15.18
CA SER A 48 23.67 -2.71 -13.86
C SER A 48 23.23 -1.24 -13.90
N SER A 49 23.73 -0.47 -14.88
CA SER A 49 23.32 0.93 -15.10
C SER A 49 21.86 1.03 -15.53
N ASP A 50 21.44 0.17 -16.47
CA ASP A 50 20.12 0.24 -17.10
C ASP A 50 19.06 -0.34 -16.16
N PHE A 51 19.42 -1.39 -15.41
CA PHE A 51 18.61 -1.93 -14.33
C PHE A 51 18.30 -0.86 -13.28
N LEU A 52 19.34 -0.21 -12.73
CA LEU A 52 19.17 0.81 -11.70
C LEU A 52 18.42 2.04 -12.23
N LEU A 53 18.73 2.49 -13.45
CA LEU A 53 18.06 3.63 -14.04
C LEU A 53 16.56 3.36 -14.25
N THR A 54 16.21 2.17 -14.73
CA THR A 54 14.82 1.76 -14.92
C THR A 54 14.08 1.65 -13.59
N LEU A 55 14.73 1.08 -12.57
CA LEU A 55 14.18 0.97 -11.22
C LEU A 55 13.94 2.35 -10.58
N LEU A 56 14.92 3.25 -10.64
CA LEU A 56 14.81 4.61 -10.10
C LEU A 56 13.77 5.46 -10.83
N ASN A 57 13.68 5.35 -12.16
CA ASN A 57 12.66 6.04 -12.92
C ASN A 57 11.27 5.51 -12.56
N GLY A 58 11.11 4.19 -12.42
CA GLY A 58 9.88 3.57 -11.96
C GLY A 58 9.44 4.06 -10.57
N LEU A 59 10.37 4.12 -9.62
CA LEU A 59 10.10 4.59 -8.25
C LEU A 59 9.53 6.02 -8.20
N LYS A 60 9.90 6.90 -9.12
CA LYS A 60 9.33 8.26 -9.20
C LYS A 60 7.83 8.23 -9.48
N TYR A 61 7.38 7.34 -10.38
CA TYR A 61 5.96 7.17 -10.68
C TYR A 61 5.23 6.51 -9.52
N ASP A 62 5.85 5.52 -8.89
CA ASP A 62 5.31 4.83 -7.72
C ASP A 62 5.13 5.78 -6.53
N ALA A 63 6.07 6.71 -6.33
CA ALA A 63 5.97 7.75 -5.31
C ALA A 63 4.77 8.69 -5.56
N ARG A 64 4.48 9.04 -6.83
CA ARG A 64 3.30 9.84 -7.18
C ARG A 64 2.00 9.08 -6.90
N SER A 65 1.94 7.80 -7.28
CA SER A 65 0.80 6.93 -6.99
C SER A 65 0.58 6.75 -5.49
N SER A 66 1.67 6.55 -4.73
CA SER A 66 1.63 6.49 -3.27
C SER A 66 1.13 7.80 -2.65
N ALA A 67 1.64 8.94 -3.11
CA ALA A 67 1.20 10.24 -2.63
C ALA A 67 -0.30 10.48 -2.87
N PHE A 68 -0.81 10.08 -4.04
CA PHE A 68 -2.23 10.12 -4.36
C PHE A 68 -3.08 9.22 -3.44
N LEU A 69 -2.66 7.98 -3.23
CA LEU A 69 -3.38 7.07 -2.33
C LEU A 69 -3.36 7.53 -0.88
N VAL A 70 -2.24 8.10 -0.43
CA VAL A 70 -2.09 8.69 0.89
C VAL A 70 -2.98 9.93 1.05
N SER A 71 -3.06 10.79 0.03
CA SER A 71 -3.92 11.98 0.07
C SER A 71 -5.40 11.66 0.08
N VAL A 72 -5.81 10.50 -0.45
CA VAL A 72 -7.18 9.97 -0.33
C VAL A 72 -7.41 9.28 1.02
N TYR A 73 -6.44 8.48 1.47
CA TYR A 73 -6.56 7.71 2.71
C TYR A 73 -6.64 8.59 3.97
N PHE A 74 -5.80 9.63 4.04
CA PHE A 74 -5.76 10.53 5.21
C PHE A 74 -7.11 11.18 5.55
N PRO A 75 -7.79 11.92 4.64
CA PRO A 75 -9.06 12.57 4.95
C PRO A 75 -10.16 11.55 5.25
N LEU A 76 -10.22 10.42 4.55
CA LEU A 76 -11.18 9.35 4.86
C LEU A 76 -10.94 8.77 6.26
N SER A 77 -9.68 8.46 6.59
CA SER A 77 -9.30 7.98 7.92
C SER A 77 -9.65 8.99 9.00
N PHE A 78 -9.45 10.29 8.74
CA PHE A 78 -9.73 11.36 9.68
C PHE A 78 -11.24 11.53 9.94
N ILE A 79 -12.06 11.54 8.88
CA ILE A 79 -13.53 11.60 8.99
C ILE A 79 -14.05 10.40 9.79
N LEU A 80 -13.53 9.20 9.51
CA LEU A 80 -13.89 7.99 10.26
C LEU A 80 -13.45 8.05 11.72
N ALA A 81 -12.30 8.64 12.03
CA ALA A 81 -11.83 8.77 13.40
C ALA A 81 -12.66 9.76 14.24
N ILE A 82 -13.28 10.77 13.61
CA ILE A 82 -14.22 11.70 14.27
C ILE A 82 -15.54 11.00 14.57
N SER A 83 -16.00 10.15 13.66
CA SER A 83 -17.17 9.30 13.86
C SER A 83 -16.84 8.29 14.97
N LYS A 84 -17.23 8.57 16.22
CA LYS A 84 -16.97 7.73 17.42
C LYS A 84 -17.61 6.33 17.37
N ASN A 85 -17.97 5.85 16.19
CA ASN A 85 -18.58 4.57 15.94
C ASN A 85 -17.54 3.45 16.08
N LYS A 86 -17.88 2.39 16.81
CA LYS A 86 -17.04 1.18 16.96
C LYS A 86 -16.72 0.54 15.60
N HIS A 87 -17.62 0.70 14.61
CA HIS A 87 -17.40 0.20 13.25
C HIS A 87 -16.40 1.02 12.44
N ALA A 88 -16.10 2.27 12.83
CA ALA A 88 -15.19 3.14 12.08
C ALA A 88 -13.75 2.60 12.07
N LEU A 89 -13.32 1.93 13.14
CA LEU A 89 -12.00 1.29 13.22
C LEU A 89 -11.88 0.13 12.21
N ILE A 90 -12.92 -0.71 12.13
CA ILE A 90 -12.99 -1.83 11.18
C ILE A 90 -12.99 -1.27 9.76
N LEU A 91 -13.82 -0.26 9.48
CA LEU A 91 -13.92 0.34 8.16
C LEU A 91 -12.60 0.97 7.70
N ARG A 92 -11.86 1.62 8.60
CA ARG A 92 -10.53 2.18 8.31
C ARG A 92 -9.52 1.08 7.93
N ARG A 93 -9.53 -0.05 8.64
CA ARG A 93 -8.67 -1.21 8.33
C ARG A 93 -9.05 -1.81 6.98
N SER A 94 -10.35 -1.96 6.71
CA SER A 94 -10.86 -2.45 5.43
C SER A 94 -10.52 -1.51 4.28
N LEU A 95 -10.55 -0.19 4.48
CA LEU A 95 -10.16 0.79 3.46
C LEU A 95 -8.69 0.60 3.06
N ALA A 96 -7.78 0.52 4.03
CA ALA A 96 -6.36 0.28 3.75
C ALA A 96 -6.16 -1.06 3.01
N GLN A 97 -6.91 -2.10 3.40
CA GLN A 97 -6.88 -3.40 2.73
C GLN A 97 -7.31 -3.32 1.27
N ILE A 98 -8.46 -2.67 1.01
CA ILE A 98 -8.98 -2.50 -0.35
C ILE A 98 -7.97 -1.75 -1.21
N LEU A 99 -7.38 -0.66 -0.70
CA LEU A 99 -6.38 0.11 -1.42
C LEU A 99 -5.12 -0.71 -1.72
N LEU A 100 -4.63 -1.50 -0.75
CA LEU A 100 -3.46 -2.37 -0.96
C LEU A 100 -3.76 -3.45 -2.01
N ILE A 101 -4.92 -4.12 -1.92
CA ILE A 101 -5.35 -5.12 -2.90
C ILE A 101 -5.46 -4.49 -4.30
N LEU A 102 -6.07 -3.31 -4.39
CA LEU A 102 -6.19 -2.59 -5.65
C LEU A 102 -4.81 -2.26 -6.24
N CYS A 103 -3.83 -1.88 -5.43
CA CYS A 103 -2.45 -1.66 -5.88
C CYS A 103 -1.81 -2.93 -6.43
N VAL A 104 -2.01 -4.07 -5.77
CA VAL A 104 -1.52 -5.38 -6.24
C VAL A 104 -2.16 -5.72 -7.59
N ILE A 105 -3.47 -5.55 -7.73
CA ILE A 105 -4.20 -5.82 -8.98
C ILE A 105 -3.72 -4.91 -10.11
N ILE A 106 -3.60 -3.61 -9.86
CA ILE A 106 -3.11 -2.65 -10.87
C ILE A 106 -1.66 -2.99 -11.25
N GLY A 107 -0.83 -3.39 -10.28
CA GLY A 107 0.53 -3.87 -10.53
C GLY A 107 0.56 -5.09 -11.44
N LEU A 108 -0.31 -6.10 -11.18
CA LEU A 108 -0.47 -7.27 -12.04
C LEU A 108 -0.87 -6.88 -13.45
N SER A 109 -1.92 -6.07 -13.56
CA SER A 109 -2.41 -5.61 -14.85
C SER A 109 -1.28 -4.93 -15.62
N ASN A 110 -0.48 -4.10 -14.96
CA ASN A 110 0.60 -3.38 -15.62
C ASN A 110 1.75 -4.27 -16.11
N ILE A 111 2.11 -5.32 -15.36
CA ILE A 111 3.07 -6.33 -15.83
C ILE A 111 2.49 -7.07 -17.05
N GLY A 112 1.25 -7.55 -16.96
CA GLY A 112 0.60 -8.27 -18.06
C GLY A 112 0.40 -7.42 -19.31
N PHE A 113 0.08 -6.14 -19.15
CA PHE A 113 -0.09 -5.21 -20.26
C PHE A 113 1.24 -4.86 -20.92
N TYR A 114 2.28 -4.58 -20.12
CA TYR A 114 3.62 -4.36 -20.65
C TYR A 114 4.12 -5.55 -21.46
N PHE A 115 3.75 -6.76 -21.05
CA PHE A 115 4.09 -7.95 -21.79
C PHE A 115 3.44 -7.99 -23.19
N ILE A 116 2.13 -7.76 -23.29
CA ILE A 116 1.39 -7.88 -24.57
C ILE A 116 1.70 -6.72 -25.52
N PHE A 117 1.84 -5.51 -24.99
CA PHE A 117 1.89 -4.28 -25.79
C PHE A 117 3.27 -3.59 -25.74
N HIS A 118 4.25 -4.16 -25.05
CA HIS A 118 5.58 -3.58 -24.82
C HIS A 118 5.55 -2.12 -24.31
N SER A 119 4.47 -1.78 -23.60
CA SER A 119 4.15 -0.42 -23.18
C SER A 119 3.53 -0.43 -21.79
N ALA A 120 3.83 0.57 -20.97
CA ALA A 120 3.21 0.68 -19.65
C ALA A 120 1.77 1.22 -19.75
N PHE A 121 0.95 0.98 -18.72
CA PHE A 121 -0.37 1.60 -18.63
C PHE A 121 -0.26 3.13 -18.74
N ASN A 122 -0.82 3.71 -19.80
CA ASN A 122 -0.95 5.15 -19.96
C ASN A 122 -2.37 5.51 -20.44
N ALA A 123 -2.72 6.81 -20.44
CA ALA A 123 -4.05 7.27 -20.83
C ALA A 123 -4.47 6.91 -22.28
N LYS A 124 -3.51 6.60 -23.15
CA LYS A 124 -3.74 6.13 -24.52
C LYS A 124 -4.29 4.70 -24.58
N LEU A 125 -4.27 3.93 -23.48
CA LEU A 125 -4.95 2.63 -23.41
C LEU A 125 -6.46 2.71 -23.60
N PHE A 126 -7.09 3.80 -23.15
CA PHE A 126 -8.55 3.96 -23.30
C PHE A 126 -8.97 4.06 -24.77
N LEU A 127 -8.01 4.12 -25.70
CA LEU A 127 -8.20 4.08 -27.14
C LEU A 127 -8.12 2.66 -27.73
N LEU A 128 -7.59 1.67 -26.99
CA LEU A 128 -7.60 0.24 -27.35
C LEU A 128 -8.94 -0.37 -26.91
N LYS A 129 -10.02 0.00 -27.59
CA LYS A 129 -11.40 -0.35 -27.20
C LYS A 129 -11.87 -1.72 -27.75
N ASP A 130 -11.09 -2.34 -28.64
CA ASP A 130 -11.63 -3.39 -29.52
C ASP A 130 -11.11 -4.82 -29.28
N GLU A 131 -10.21 -5.04 -28.31
CA GLU A 131 -9.77 -6.40 -27.96
C GLU A 131 -10.52 -6.99 -26.76
N SER A 132 -11.00 -8.22 -26.91
CA SER A 132 -11.74 -8.92 -25.86
C SER A 132 -10.82 -9.33 -24.71
N PHE A 133 -11.21 -8.93 -23.49
CA PHE A 133 -10.49 -9.17 -22.23
C PHE A 133 -10.10 -10.63 -22.00
N THR A 134 -10.90 -11.57 -22.52
CA THR A 134 -10.67 -13.02 -22.47
C THR A 134 -9.46 -13.48 -23.27
N THR A 135 -9.18 -12.87 -24.42
CA THR A 135 -8.04 -13.23 -25.28
C THR A 135 -6.72 -12.74 -24.70
N ILE A 136 -6.75 -11.55 -24.09
CA ILE A 136 -5.64 -10.97 -23.33
C ILE A 136 -5.27 -11.87 -22.14
N LEU A 137 -6.27 -12.41 -21.43
CA LEU A 137 -6.08 -13.30 -20.29
C LEU A 137 -5.57 -14.70 -20.67
N SER A 138 -6.06 -15.29 -21.76
CA SER A 138 -5.64 -16.63 -22.20
C SER A 138 -4.20 -16.63 -22.72
N MET A 139 -3.79 -15.59 -23.47
CA MET A 139 -2.40 -15.41 -23.89
C MET A 139 -1.47 -15.24 -22.68
N GLY A 140 -1.88 -14.45 -21.67
CA GLY A 140 -1.07 -14.26 -20.46
C GLY A 140 -0.81 -15.53 -19.65
N PHE A 141 -1.77 -16.45 -19.56
CA PHE A 141 -1.66 -17.65 -18.72
C PHE A 141 -0.97 -18.85 -19.40
N LEU A 142 -1.22 -19.09 -20.68
CA LEU A 142 -0.79 -20.33 -21.37
C LEU A 142 0.63 -20.26 -21.93
N GLU A 143 1.09 -19.10 -22.38
CA GLU A 143 2.41 -18.98 -23.04
C GLU A 143 3.52 -18.48 -22.11
N PHE A 144 3.19 -17.71 -21.06
CA PHE A 144 4.20 -16.88 -20.37
C PHE A 144 4.41 -17.19 -18.90
N HIS A 145 3.89 -18.32 -18.41
CA HIS A 145 4.08 -18.76 -17.03
C HIS A 145 3.77 -17.66 -15.99
N LEU A 146 2.84 -16.75 -16.32
CA LEU A 146 2.42 -15.60 -15.51
C LEU A 146 1.98 -16.02 -14.11
N ALA A 147 1.53 -17.26 -13.96
CA ALA A 147 1.17 -17.89 -12.71
C ALA A 147 2.24 -17.75 -11.61
N TYR A 148 3.55 -17.93 -11.91
CA TYR A 148 4.60 -17.81 -10.88
C TYR A 148 4.74 -16.38 -10.35
N TYR A 149 4.68 -15.40 -11.25
CA TYR A 149 4.71 -13.99 -10.88
C TYR A 149 3.44 -13.58 -10.13
N LEU A 150 2.29 -14.12 -10.52
CA LEU A 150 1.02 -13.91 -9.84
C LEU A 150 1.06 -14.44 -8.41
N VAL A 151 1.60 -15.64 -8.20
CA VAL A 151 1.81 -16.24 -6.87
C VAL A 151 2.78 -15.40 -6.05
N ALA A 152 3.93 -15.02 -6.61
CA ALA A 152 4.90 -14.16 -5.92
C ALA A 152 4.27 -12.82 -5.51
N LEU A 153 3.45 -12.22 -6.37
CA LEU A 153 2.78 -10.96 -6.08
C LEU A 153 1.72 -11.08 -4.99
N ILE A 154 0.90 -12.14 -5.04
CA ILE A 154 -0.10 -12.42 -4.01
C ILE A 154 0.61 -12.65 -2.67
N LEU A 155 1.72 -13.39 -2.66
CA LEU A 155 2.54 -13.61 -1.47
C LEU A 155 3.10 -12.30 -0.91
N ILE A 156 3.69 -11.44 -1.75
CA ILE A 156 4.22 -10.14 -1.32
C ILE A 156 3.10 -9.24 -0.81
N GLY A 157 1.97 -9.17 -1.52
CA GLY A 157 0.80 -8.43 -1.09
C GLY A 157 0.29 -8.91 0.26
N ALA A 158 0.20 -10.23 0.45
CA ALA A 158 -0.19 -10.83 1.73
C ALA A 158 0.83 -10.50 2.83
N ILE A 159 2.14 -10.62 2.59
CA ILE A 159 3.20 -10.30 3.56
C ILE A 159 3.12 -8.84 3.99
N VAL A 160 3.02 -7.91 3.03
CA VAL A 160 2.91 -6.47 3.32
C VAL A 160 1.64 -6.19 4.11
N TYR A 161 0.51 -6.79 3.74
CA TYR A 161 -0.75 -6.65 4.45
C TYR A 161 -0.70 -7.19 5.88
N PHE A 162 -0.19 -8.41 6.10
CA PHE A 162 -0.05 -8.98 7.43
C PHE A 162 0.92 -8.17 8.30
N SER A 163 1.99 -7.66 7.70
CA SER A 163 2.95 -6.78 8.38
C SER A 163 2.28 -5.47 8.80
N TYR A 164 1.51 -4.86 7.89
CA TYR A 164 0.71 -3.66 8.17
C TYR A 164 -0.25 -3.88 9.34
N LEU A 165 -1.01 -4.99 9.33
CA LEU A 165 -1.92 -5.32 10.44
C LEU A 165 -1.19 -5.50 11.76
N LYS A 166 -0.04 -6.19 11.77
CA LYS A 166 0.77 -6.36 12.98
C LYS A 166 1.25 -5.02 13.54
N ILE A 167 1.73 -4.13 12.67
CA ILE A 167 2.19 -2.79 13.08
C ILE A 167 1.02 -1.98 13.68
N LEU A 168 -0.17 -2.03 13.07
CA LEU A 168 -1.36 -1.37 13.61
C LEU A 168 -1.77 -1.90 14.99
N VAL A 169 -1.72 -3.21 15.20
CA VAL A 169 -2.04 -3.81 16.51
C VAL A 169 -1.01 -3.41 17.57
N ILE A 170 0.27 -3.32 17.20
CA ILE A 170 1.34 -2.85 18.09
C ILE A 170 1.12 -1.38 18.47
N GLU A 171 0.80 -0.51 17.52
CA GLU A 171 0.45 0.91 17.76
C GLU A 171 -0.68 1.04 18.78
N GLU A 172 -1.76 0.27 18.58
CA GLU A 172 -2.93 0.29 19.46
C GLU A 172 -2.60 -0.16 20.90
N ARG A 173 -1.75 -1.19 21.05
CA ARG A 173 -1.27 -1.67 22.35
C ARG A 173 -0.36 -0.67 23.05
N LEU A 174 0.48 0.06 22.31
CA LEU A 174 1.34 1.09 22.87
C LEU A 174 0.53 2.29 23.36
N MET A 175 -0.43 2.76 22.56
CA MET A 175 -1.26 3.91 22.91
C MET A 175 -2.15 3.66 24.14
N THR A 176 -2.68 2.44 24.27
CA THR A 176 -3.44 2.04 25.46
C THR A 176 -2.54 2.02 26.70
N LYS A 177 -1.35 1.39 26.65
CA LYS A 177 -0.39 1.40 27.77
C LYS A 177 0.03 2.80 28.20
N VAL A 178 0.32 3.69 27.26
CA VAL A 178 0.69 5.09 27.56
C VAL A 178 -0.47 5.80 28.24
N SER A 179 -1.71 5.62 27.77
CA SER A 179 -2.89 6.24 28.38
C SER A 179 -3.10 5.76 29.82
N TYR A 180 -2.92 4.47 30.09
CA TYR A 180 -2.97 3.92 31.46
C TYR A 180 -1.87 4.49 32.36
N PHE A 181 -0.63 4.58 31.87
CA PHE A 181 0.49 5.13 32.64
C PHE A 181 0.28 6.60 33.01
N VAL A 182 -0.20 7.41 32.05
CA VAL A 182 -0.53 8.82 32.29
C VAL A 182 -1.66 8.96 33.31
N ALA A 183 -2.72 8.16 33.21
CA ALA A 183 -3.82 8.19 34.17
C ALA A 183 -3.37 7.81 35.59
N HIS A 184 -2.51 6.80 35.73
CA HIS A 184 -1.98 6.39 37.03
C HIS A 184 -1.06 7.44 37.65
N LYS A 185 -0.20 8.09 36.84
CA LYS A 185 0.74 9.11 37.32
C LYS A 185 0.03 10.41 37.75
N ILE A 186 -1.11 10.74 37.13
CA ILE A 186 -1.92 11.90 37.50
C ILE A 186 -2.85 11.59 38.68
N GLY A 187 -3.37 10.35 38.78
CA GLY A 187 -4.23 9.91 39.89
C GLY A 187 -3.48 9.62 41.19
N GLY A 188 -2.22 9.18 41.13
CA GLY A 188 -1.42 8.83 42.31
C GLY A 188 -0.73 10.01 43.02
N GLY A 189 -0.94 11.25 42.59
CA GLY A 189 -0.33 12.45 43.18
C GLY A 189 -1.22 13.22 44.17
N GLY A 190 -2.42 12.72 44.48
CA GLY A 190 -3.42 13.42 45.29
C GLY A 190 -3.50 13.03 46.77
N GLU A 191 -2.75 12.04 47.24
CA GLU A 191 -2.86 11.51 48.61
C GLU A 191 -1.58 11.67 49.42
N THR A 192 -1.16 12.92 49.67
CA THR A 192 -0.32 13.23 50.86
C THR A 192 -0.45 14.72 51.15
N HIS A 193 -1.28 15.06 52.14
CA HIS A 193 -1.10 16.12 53.14
C HIS A 193 -2.46 16.36 53.82
N SER A 194 -2.79 15.48 54.75
CA SER A 194 -3.71 15.73 55.87
C SER A 194 -2.89 15.70 57.15
#